data_AF-A0A4X1UDV7-F1
#
_entry.id   AF-A0A4X1UDV7-F1
#
_cell.length_a   1.000
_cell.length_b   1.000
_cell.length_c   1.000
_cell.angle_alpha   90.00
_cell.angle_beta   90.00
_cell.angle_gamma   90.00
#
_symmetry.space_group_name_H-M   'P 1'
#
loop_
_entity.id
_entity.type
_entity.pdbx_description
1 polymer ?
#
loop_
_entity_poly.entity_id
_entity_poly.type
_entity_poly.pdbx_seq_one_letter_code
_entity_poly.pdbx_strand_id
1 'polypeptide(L)'
;MSIPGVLSFTQQAWEQVLAKVKRAVVYLDAASAESLHWGCGSSRLLEAVGSPACYLREFEPAAVGGGADQPKAVFVLSCLLKGRTVETLRDIICRSHFQYCVVVTAVNHAVHLTANHVPAAAAAELEGQQPVFEQLEEKLCEWMGNMNYTAEVLHIPLLLAPVAPHLALTPAFASLFPLLPQDVHILNGARPDKRRLGSLSEVDATALTPELLLQIRCLVSGLSSLCEHLGVREECFAVGSLSRIIAADLANFAPAKNRRKTATGRASVVFVDRTLDLTGAVGHHGDNLVEKIISVLPQLPGHTNDVMVNMVELTALQAEEENQNMVAPGCLAQSNDPAAKALWEALLNTKHKEAVMEVRRHLVEAASRENLPIKMSMGRVTPGQLTSYIQLFKNNLKALGNHCGLLQLGLATIQTLKHPQTAKWDNFLAFERLLLQSIGESTMSVVLNQLLPMIKPSNQRTSDDYSPGELLVLLVYIYSVSGELSVDKDLGEAEEKVKKALAQVFCEESELSPLLQKITGTRPGSEPH
;
A
#
# COMPACT_ATOMS: atom_id res chain seq x y z
N MET A 1 21.07 9.39 20.34
CA MET A 1 20.82 8.74 19.05
C MET A 1 19.66 7.78 19.22
N SER A 2 18.65 7.83 18.34
CA SER A 2 17.55 6.85 18.34
C SER A 2 18.10 5.45 18.04
N ILE A 3 17.51 4.42 18.64
CA ILE A 3 17.87 3.04 18.32
C ILE A 3 17.56 2.77 16.83
N PRO A 4 18.48 2.15 16.06
CA PRO A 4 18.21 1.75 14.69
C PRO A 4 16.98 0.83 14.61
N GLY A 5 16.07 1.15 13.71
CA GLY A 5 14.80 0.46 13.53
C GLY A 5 14.09 0.98 12.29
N VAL A 6 12.92 0.40 11.99
CA VAL A 6 12.18 0.70 10.76
C VAL A 6 11.67 2.15 10.70
N LEU A 7 11.20 2.68 11.84
CA LEU A 7 10.78 4.08 11.94
C LEU A 7 11.97 5.03 11.75
N SER A 8 13.10 4.78 12.42
CA SER A 8 14.28 5.64 12.31
C SER A 8 14.93 5.58 10.94
N PHE A 9 14.87 4.43 10.26
CA PHE A 9 15.29 4.30 8.85
C PHE A 9 14.48 5.24 7.95
N THR A 10 13.15 5.20 8.08
CA THR A 10 12.24 6.03 7.29
C THR A 10 12.45 7.52 7.60
N GLN A 11 12.53 7.89 8.89
CA GLN A 11 12.71 9.27 9.31
C GLN A 11 14.05 9.87 8.84
N GLN A 12 15.15 9.13 8.96
CA GLN A 12 16.47 9.60 8.49
C GLN A 12 16.53 9.74 6.97
N ALA A 13 15.86 8.86 6.22
CA ALA A 13 15.73 8.99 4.78
C ALA A 13 14.97 10.28 4.42
N TRP A 14 13.81 10.53 5.07
CA TRP A 14 13.05 11.76 4.85
C TRP A 14 13.79 13.02 5.31
N GLU A 15 14.59 12.99 6.38
CA GLU A 15 15.41 14.14 6.81
C GLU A 15 16.37 14.62 5.71
N GLN A 16 16.92 13.70 4.91
CA GLN A 16 17.75 14.05 3.76
C GLN A 16 16.94 14.75 2.66
N VAL A 17 15.69 14.31 2.42
CA VAL A 17 14.78 14.99 1.48
C VAL A 17 14.40 16.37 2.01
N LEU A 18 14.03 16.48 3.29
CA LEU A 18 13.63 17.73 3.94
C LEU A 18 14.75 18.80 3.85
N ALA A 19 16.02 18.39 3.91
CA ALA A 19 17.15 19.28 3.72
C ALA A 19 17.20 19.93 2.32
N LYS A 20 16.57 19.32 1.30
CA LYS A 20 16.60 19.77 -0.09
C LYS A 20 15.39 20.60 -0.50
N VAL A 21 14.27 20.59 0.24
CA VAL A 21 12.98 21.16 -0.23
C VAL A 21 12.74 22.63 0.08
N LYS A 22 13.66 23.30 0.78
CA LYS A 22 13.51 24.73 1.11
C LYS A 22 13.21 25.57 -0.15
N ARG A 23 12.06 26.26 -0.12
CA ARG A 23 11.51 27.11 -1.20
C ARG A 23 11.35 26.40 -2.56
N ALA A 24 11.06 25.11 -2.55
CA ALA A 24 10.86 24.33 -3.76
C ALA A 24 9.40 23.95 -3.99
N VAL A 25 8.98 23.86 -5.25
CA VAL A 25 7.80 23.07 -5.62
C VAL A 25 8.18 21.60 -5.51
N VAL A 26 7.40 20.81 -4.78
CA VAL A 26 7.73 19.40 -4.51
C VAL A 26 6.75 18.49 -5.25
N TYR A 27 7.28 17.65 -6.14
CA TYR A 27 6.52 16.64 -6.88
C TYR A 27 6.76 15.26 -6.27
N LEU A 28 5.68 14.55 -5.93
CA LEU A 28 5.74 13.22 -5.32
C LEU A 28 4.96 12.23 -6.17
N ASP A 29 5.50 11.04 -6.39
CA ASP A 29 4.67 9.91 -6.82
C ASP A 29 3.90 9.31 -5.63
N ALA A 30 2.84 8.56 -5.94
CA ALA A 30 1.92 8.00 -4.96
C ALA A 30 2.63 7.21 -3.85
N ALA A 31 3.57 6.33 -4.20
CA ALA A 31 4.27 5.51 -3.22
C ALA A 31 5.21 6.32 -2.30
N SER A 32 5.89 7.35 -2.83
CA SER A 32 6.68 8.26 -2.00
C SER A 32 5.80 9.12 -1.10
N ALA A 33 4.64 9.58 -1.60
CA ALA A 33 3.65 10.30 -0.80
C ALA A 33 3.13 9.43 0.35
N GLU A 34 2.85 8.15 0.10
CA GLU A 34 2.41 7.21 1.14
C GLU A 34 3.53 6.90 2.15
N SER A 35 4.79 6.77 1.72
CA SER A 35 5.92 6.66 2.65
C SER A 35 6.05 7.90 3.55
N LEU A 36 5.90 9.10 3.00
CA LEU A 36 5.90 10.36 3.77
C LEU A 36 4.76 10.38 4.79
N HIS A 37 3.56 10.04 4.33
CA HIS A 37 2.32 10.05 5.09
C HIS A 37 2.44 9.27 6.41
N TRP A 38 2.89 8.01 6.31
CA TRP A 38 3.10 7.14 7.47
C TRP A 38 4.39 7.44 8.24
N GLY A 39 5.44 7.93 7.58
CA GLY A 39 6.76 8.14 8.18
C GLY A 39 6.88 9.40 9.03
N CYS A 40 6.63 10.56 8.41
CA CYS A 40 6.92 11.88 8.99
C CYS A 40 5.74 12.87 8.91
N GLY A 41 4.73 12.56 8.09
CA GLY A 41 3.59 13.41 7.81
C GLY A 41 3.94 14.57 6.86
N SER A 42 2.93 15.03 6.12
CA SER A 42 3.06 16.13 5.16
C SER A 42 3.41 17.47 5.81
N SER A 43 2.98 17.71 7.06
CA SER A 43 3.26 18.93 7.81
C SER A 43 4.76 19.22 7.94
N ARG A 44 5.60 18.23 8.26
CA ARG A 44 7.07 18.42 8.31
C ARG A 44 7.66 18.82 6.96
N LEU A 45 7.12 18.29 5.87
CA LEU A 45 7.55 18.65 4.52
C LEU A 45 7.16 20.10 4.19
N LEU A 46 5.93 20.50 4.50
CA LEU A 46 5.44 21.86 4.28
C LEU A 46 6.23 22.88 5.11
N GLU A 47 6.54 22.56 6.36
CA GLU A 47 7.41 23.38 7.22
C GLU A 47 8.81 23.54 6.63
N ALA A 48 9.41 22.45 6.12
CA ALA A 48 10.73 22.48 5.50
C ALA A 48 10.76 23.28 4.18
N VAL A 49 9.66 23.26 3.40
CA VAL A 49 9.49 24.10 2.22
C VAL A 49 9.48 25.58 2.62
N GLY A 50 8.74 25.94 3.69
CA GLY A 50 8.80 27.27 4.32
C GLY A 50 8.32 28.43 3.44
N SER A 51 7.45 28.15 2.45
CA SER A 51 6.90 29.15 1.53
C SER A 51 5.45 28.81 1.15
N PRO A 52 4.49 29.74 1.31
CA PRO A 52 3.09 29.51 0.93
C PRO A 52 2.87 29.48 -0.59
N ALA A 53 3.82 30.00 -1.36
CA ALA A 53 3.80 29.95 -2.82
C ALA A 53 4.34 28.62 -3.37
N CYS A 54 4.89 27.74 -2.53
CA CYS A 54 5.51 26.49 -2.96
C CYS A 54 4.60 25.31 -2.59
N TYR A 55 4.06 24.64 -3.60
CA TYR A 55 3.06 23.59 -3.44
C TYR A 55 3.65 22.18 -3.49
N LEU A 56 2.93 21.26 -2.85
CA LEU A 56 3.01 19.83 -3.14
C LEU A 56 2.18 19.56 -4.40
N ARG A 57 2.74 18.78 -5.32
CA ARG A 57 2.07 18.36 -6.55
C ARG A 57 2.24 16.86 -6.73
N GLU A 58 1.21 16.23 -7.28
CA GLU A 58 1.34 14.87 -7.76
C GLU A 58 2.31 14.84 -8.96
N PHE A 59 3.16 13.84 -9.00
CA PHE A 59 4.06 13.61 -10.13
C PHE A 59 3.31 12.86 -11.23
N GLU A 60 2.84 13.62 -12.22
CA GLU A 60 2.11 13.08 -13.37
C GLU A 60 2.38 13.91 -14.64
N PRO A 61 2.12 13.36 -15.84
CA PRO A 61 2.36 14.06 -17.11
C PRO A 61 1.65 15.41 -17.22
N ALA A 62 0.49 15.58 -16.58
CA ALA A 62 -0.30 16.81 -16.60
C ALA A 62 0.07 17.80 -15.48
N ALA A 63 1.02 17.45 -14.61
CA ALA A 63 1.36 18.27 -13.46
C ALA A 63 1.82 19.67 -13.91
N VAL A 64 1.26 20.68 -13.24
CA VAL A 64 1.55 22.09 -13.47
C VAL A 64 3.05 22.34 -13.23
N GLY A 65 3.68 23.16 -14.08
CA GLY A 65 5.08 23.57 -13.96
C GLY A 65 5.31 24.70 -12.95
N GLY A 66 6.57 25.00 -12.63
CA GLY A 66 6.96 26.11 -11.77
C GLY A 66 6.80 27.47 -12.44
N GLY A 67 6.13 28.40 -11.75
CA GLY A 67 6.09 29.81 -12.13
C GLY A 67 7.43 30.53 -11.93
N ALA A 68 7.52 31.80 -12.35
CA ALA A 68 8.73 32.60 -12.23
C ALA A 68 9.17 32.86 -10.78
N ASP A 69 8.24 32.81 -9.83
CA ASP A 69 8.47 32.91 -8.38
C ASP A 69 8.84 31.56 -7.72
N GLN A 70 8.81 30.48 -8.50
CA GLN A 70 9.09 29.11 -8.11
C GLN A 70 10.31 28.56 -8.86
N PRO A 71 11.52 29.13 -8.69
CA PRO A 71 12.70 28.75 -9.47
C PRO A 71 13.31 27.40 -9.06
N LYS A 72 12.75 26.71 -8.07
CA LYS A 72 13.30 25.44 -7.56
C LYS A 72 12.25 24.35 -7.54
N ALA A 73 12.63 23.16 -7.99
CA ALA A 73 11.83 21.95 -7.92
C ALA A 73 12.57 20.83 -7.17
N VAL A 74 11.82 20.03 -6.42
CA VAL A 74 12.27 18.73 -5.91
C VAL A 74 11.30 17.66 -6.37
N PHE A 75 11.78 16.66 -7.09
CA PHE A 75 11.03 15.48 -7.49
C PHE A 75 11.41 14.34 -6.57
N VAL A 76 10.45 13.68 -5.93
CA VAL A 76 10.68 12.58 -5.00
C VAL A 76 9.94 11.36 -5.53
N LEU A 77 10.70 10.39 -6.05
CA LEU A 77 10.19 9.31 -6.89
C LEU A 77 10.59 7.94 -6.33
N SER A 78 9.65 7.01 -6.31
CA SER A 78 9.82 5.62 -5.88
C SER A 78 10.30 4.68 -6.99
N CYS A 79 10.38 5.18 -8.23
CA CYS A 79 10.56 4.38 -9.45
C CYS A 79 11.90 4.63 -10.15
N LEU A 80 12.21 3.78 -11.15
CA LEU A 80 13.37 3.96 -12.01
C LEU A 80 13.26 5.27 -12.80
N LEU A 81 14.39 5.98 -12.89
CA LEU A 81 14.60 7.16 -13.72
C LEU A 81 14.88 6.72 -15.15
N LYS A 82 13.90 6.08 -15.80
CA LYS A 82 13.97 5.62 -17.20
C LYS A 82 12.58 5.68 -17.85
N GLY A 83 12.53 5.81 -19.18
CA GLY A 83 11.28 5.76 -19.95
C GLY A 83 10.31 6.87 -19.56
N ARG A 84 9.04 6.53 -19.30
CA ARG A 84 7.97 7.48 -18.98
C ARG A 84 8.29 8.41 -17.82
N THR A 85 9.01 7.94 -16.80
CA THR A 85 9.41 8.80 -15.66
C THR A 85 10.28 9.96 -16.13
N VAL A 86 11.23 9.70 -17.03
CA VAL A 86 12.14 10.72 -17.58
C VAL A 86 11.42 11.64 -18.55
N GLU A 87 10.49 11.10 -19.34
CA GLU A 87 9.61 11.89 -20.22
C GLU A 87 8.76 12.87 -19.39
N THR A 88 8.11 12.41 -18.33
CA THR A 88 7.33 13.26 -17.42
C THR A 88 8.20 14.33 -16.75
N LEU A 89 9.41 13.98 -16.28
CA LEU A 89 10.36 14.95 -15.73
C LEU A 89 10.68 16.05 -16.74
N ARG A 90 11.10 15.67 -17.95
CA ARG A 90 11.40 16.61 -19.04
C ARG A 90 10.20 17.51 -19.31
N ASP A 91 9.02 16.93 -19.47
CA ASP A 91 7.84 17.66 -19.87
C ASP A 91 7.43 18.69 -18.79
N ILE A 92 7.51 18.34 -17.50
CA ILE A 92 7.28 19.29 -16.39
C ILE A 92 8.35 20.40 -16.40
N ILE A 93 9.62 20.04 -16.53
CA ILE A 93 10.74 20.99 -16.43
C ILE A 93 10.74 21.98 -17.60
N CYS A 94 10.55 21.50 -18.84
CA CYS A 94 10.58 22.36 -20.03
C CYS A 94 9.45 23.39 -20.09
N ARG A 95 8.33 23.18 -19.38
CA ARG A 95 7.24 24.17 -19.25
C ARG A 95 7.33 25.03 -17.98
N SER A 96 8.41 24.90 -17.22
CA SER A 96 8.63 25.59 -15.94
C SER A 96 9.70 26.66 -16.06
N HIS A 97 9.79 27.52 -15.04
CA HIS A 97 10.85 28.51 -14.87
C HIS A 97 11.91 28.06 -13.84
N PHE A 98 12.14 26.75 -13.75
CA PHE A 98 13.10 26.20 -12.81
C PHE A 98 14.54 26.57 -13.20
N GLN A 99 15.34 26.89 -12.19
CA GLN A 99 16.77 27.17 -12.25
C GLN A 99 17.55 26.22 -11.32
N TYR A 100 16.83 25.44 -10.52
CA TYR A 100 17.39 24.43 -9.64
C TYR A 100 16.44 23.23 -9.53
N CYS A 101 16.83 22.09 -10.07
CA CYS A 101 16.08 20.84 -9.95
C CYS A 101 16.85 19.83 -9.09
N VAL A 102 16.16 19.23 -8.11
CA VAL A 102 16.65 18.05 -7.39
C VAL A 102 15.75 16.88 -7.72
N VAL A 103 16.30 15.75 -8.12
CA VAL A 103 15.57 14.50 -8.31
C VAL A 103 16.06 13.50 -7.27
N VAL A 104 15.17 13.14 -6.35
CA VAL A 104 15.36 12.07 -5.37
C VAL A 104 14.71 10.81 -5.92
N THR A 105 15.47 9.72 -6.00
CA THR A 105 14.96 8.38 -6.32
C THR A 105 15.10 7.44 -5.13
N ALA A 106 14.08 6.62 -4.88
CA ALA A 106 14.13 5.52 -3.92
C ALA A 106 14.91 4.31 -4.43
N VAL A 107 15.29 4.31 -5.71
CA VAL A 107 15.96 3.20 -6.37
C VAL A 107 17.47 3.40 -6.38
N ASN A 108 18.22 2.40 -5.90
CA ASN A 108 19.68 2.46 -5.86
C ASN A 108 20.29 2.50 -7.27
N HIS A 109 21.36 3.27 -7.44
CA HIS A 109 22.09 3.42 -8.72
C HIS A 109 22.46 2.09 -9.38
N ALA A 110 22.84 1.06 -8.61
CA ALA A 110 23.16 -0.27 -9.16
C ALA A 110 21.98 -0.91 -9.94
N VAL A 111 20.75 -0.59 -9.54
CA VAL A 111 19.54 -1.04 -10.26
C VAL A 111 19.36 -0.23 -11.54
N HIS A 112 19.70 1.06 -11.56
CA HIS A 112 19.71 1.85 -12.79
C HIS A 112 20.75 1.35 -13.80
N LEU A 113 21.93 0.91 -13.34
CA LEU A 113 22.92 0.26 -14.22
C LEU A 113 22.35 -1.03 -14.84
N THR A 114 21.67 -1.84 -14.04
CA THR A 114 20.97 -3.04 -14.52
C THR A 114 19.91 -2.67 -15.58
N ALA A 115 19.08 -1.67 -15.30
CA ALA A 115 18.03 -1.23 -16.20
C ALA A 115 18.58 -0.68 -17.52
N ASN A 116 19.81 -0.16 -17.52
CA ASN A 116 20.52 0.28 -18.72
C ASN A 116 21.38 -0.81 -19.37
N HIS A 117 21.18 -2.08 -18.98
CA HIS A 117 21.89 -3.25 -19.52
C HIS A 117 23.41 -3.17 -19.37
N VAL A 118 23.90 -2.46 -18.35
CA VAL A 118 25.34 -2.41 -18.05
C VAL A 118 25.78 -3.80 -17.54
N PRO A 119 26.78 -4.43 -18.17
CA PRO A 119 27.28 -5.74 -17.72
C PRO A 119 27.83 -5.68 -16.30
N ALA A 120 27.67 -6.77 -15.53
CA ALA A 120 28.08 -6.82 -14.12
C ALA A 120 29.57 -6.48 -13.89
N ALA A 121 30.46 -6.88 -14.82
CA ALA A 121 31.88 -6.54 -14.75
C ALA A 121 32.12 -5.03 -14.87
N ALA A 122 31.48 -4.37 -15.85
CA ALA A 122 31.57 -2.93 -16.03
C ALA A 122 30.89 -2.17 -14.87
N ALA A 123 29.77 -2.68 -14.34
CA ALA A 123 29.12 -2.09 -13.18
C ALA A 123 30.00 -2.12 -11.92
N ALA A 124 30.86 -3.14 -11.76
CA ALA A 124 31.81 -3.21 -10.67
C ALA A 124 32.94 -2.18 -10.78
N GLU A 125 33.37 -1.84 -12.01
CA GLU A 125 34.37 -0.79 -12.24
C GLU A 125 33.82 0.63 -11.93
N LEU A 126 32.50 0.79 -11.97
CA LEU A 126 31.80 2.03 -11.65
C LEU A 126 31.42 2.13 -10.16
N GLU A 127 31.92 1.24 -9.30
CA GLU A 127 31.60 1.27 -7.87
C GLU A 127 32.02 2.62 -7.24
N GLY A 128 31.05 3.30 -6.62
CA GLY A 128 31.24 4.64 -6.03
C GLY A 128 31.04 5.80 -7.02
N GLN A 129 30.89 5.54 -8.32
CA GLN A 129 30.50 6.54 -9.32
C GLN A 129 29.00 6.46 -9.60
N GLN A 130 28.41 7.55 -10.10
CA GLN A 130 26.97 7.59 -10.40
C GLN A 130 26.68 8.11 -11.82
N PRO A 131 27.24 7.50 -12.89
CA PRO A 131 27.17 8.05 -14.25
C PRO A 131 25.74 8.24 -14.79
N VAL A 132 24.81 7.34 -14.46
CA VAL A 132 23.39 7.51 -14.83
C VAL A 132 22.76 8.75 -14.19
N PHE A 133 23.15 9.08 -12.96
CA PHE A 133 22.66 10.25 -12.25
C PHE A 133 23.32 11.51 -12.81
N GLU A 134 24.64 11.51 -13.00
CA GLU A 134 25.40 12.59 -13.63
C GLU A 134 24.86 12.94 -15.04
N GLN A 135 24.60 11.93 -15.88
CA GLN A 135 23.98 12.13 -17.19
C GLN A 135 22.58 12.74 -17.10
N LEU A 136 21.80 12.36 -16.10
CA LEU A 136 20.49 12.95 -15.89
C LEU A 136 20.60 14.38 -15.37
N GLU A 137 21.58 14.71 -14.52
CA GLU A 137 21.86 16.09 -14.08
C GLU A 137 22.16 17.00 -15.27
N GLU A 138 22.99 16.57 -16.20
CA GLU A 138 23.25 17.29 -17.45
C GLU A 138 21.96 17.52 -18.26
N LYS A 139 21.12 16.49 -18.38
CA LYS A 139 19.83 16.57 -19.08
C LYS A 139 18.85 17.51 -18.39
N LEU A 140 18.81 17.53 -17.06
CA LEU A 140 17.98 18.46 -16.29
C LEU A 140 18.39 19.90 -16.57
N CYS A 141 19.70 20.20 -16.62
CA CYS A 141 20.21 21.53 -16.98
C CYS A 141 19.88 21.92 -18.43
N GLU A 142 19.97 20.97 -19.36
CA GLU A 142 19.54 21.14 -20.75
C GLU A 142 18.04 21.50 -20.83
N TRP A 143 17.18 20.78 -20.11
CA TRP A 143 15.73 20.98 -20.12
C TRP A 143 15.28 22.27 -19.44
N MET A 144 16.02 22.75 -18.44
CA MET A 144 15.82 24.08 -17.87
C MET A 144 16.31 25.21 -18.80
N GLY A 145 17.01 24.87 -19.89
CA GLY A 145 17.45 25.81 -20.92
C GLY A 145 18.75 26.55 -20.63
N ASN A 146 19.49 26.18 -19.58
CA ASN A 146 20.77 26.82 -19.23
C ASN A 146 21.69 25.87 -18.46
N MET A 147 22.86 25.59 -19.02
CA MET A 147 23.86 24.71 -18.41
C MET A 147 24.51 25.27 -17.13
N ASN A 148 24.31 26.57 -16.83
CA ASN A 148 24.77 27.18 -15.58
C ASN A 148 23.77 27.02 -14.42
N TYR A 149 22.59 26.43 -14.69
CA TYR A 149 21.65 26.09 -13.63
C TYR A 149 22.10 24.86 -12.85
N THR A 150 21.44 24.60 -11.73
CA THR A 150 21.83 23.53 -10.81
C THR A 150 20.90 22.33 -10.94
N ALA A 151 21.48 21.16 -11.15
CA ALA A 151 20.77 19.89 -11.07
C ALA A 151 21.46 18.96 -10.08
N GLU A 152 20.68 18.20 -9.33
CA GLU A 152 21.17 17.13 -8.45
C GLU A 152 20.27 15.90 -8.59
N VAL A 153 20.87 14.72 -8.69
CA VAL A 153 20.15 13.44 -8.69
C VAL A 153 20.68 12.58 -7.56
N LEU A 154 19.83 12.21 -6.62
CA LEU A 154 20.20 11.56 -5.37
C LEU A 154 19.42 10.28 -5.14
N HIS A 155 20.09 9.24 -4.66
CA HIS A 155 19.45 8.05 -4.13
C HIS A 155 19.19 8.22 -2.62
N ILE A 156 17.92 8.15 -2.21
CA ILE A 156 17.50 8.14 -0.80
C ILE A 156 16.50 6.98 -0.65
N PRO A 157 16.75 5.97 0.21
CA PRO A 157 15.96 4.73 0.22
C PRO A 157 14.60 4.90 0.93
N LEU A 158 13.64 5.51 0.24
CA LEU A 158 12.25 5.72 0.69
C LEU A 158 11.39 4.45 0.56
N LEU A 159 11.91 3.31 1.02
CA LEU A 159 11.29 1.99 0.84
C LEU A 159 10.01 1.80 1.67
N LEU A 160 9.99 2.32 2.90
CA LEU A 160 9.06 1.89 3.95
C LEU A 160 8.00 2.95 4.27
N ALA A 161 6.79 2.48 4.56
CA ALA A 161 5.72 3.19 5.26
C ALA A 161 5.52 2.52 6.64
N PRO A 162 6.07 3.09 7.73
CA PRO A 162 6.03 2.48 9.06
C PRO A 162 4.66 2.70 9.72
N VAL A 163 3.81 1.68 9.70
CA VAL A 163 2.46 1.76 10.29
C VAL A 163 2.46 1.46 11.79
N ALA A 164 3.46 0.74 12.31
CA ALA A 164 3.65 0.50 13.74
C ALA A 164 5.16 0.32 14.04
N PRO A 165 5.60 0.30 15.31
CA PRO A 165 7.02 0.18 15.66
C PRO A 165 7.76 -1.01 15.02
N HIS A 166 7.04 -2.12 14.77
CA HIS A 166 7.58 -3.36 14.20
C HIS A 166 6.86 -3.82 12.94
N LEU A 167 6.01 -2.97 12.36
CA LEU A 167 5.26 -3.26 11.14
C LEU A 167 5.44 -2.11 10.16
N ALA A 168 5.95 -2.44 8.97
CA ALA A 168 6.03 -1.49 7.88
C ALA A 168 5.64 -2.14 6.57
N LEU A 169 5.15 -1.29 5.69
CA LEU A 169 4.65 -1.64 4.38
C LEU A 169 5.59 -1.07 3.32
N THR A 170 5.49 -1.59 2.10
CA THR A 170 6.31 -1.20 0.96
C THR A 170 5.40 -0.73 -0.18
N PRO A 171 4.86 0.52 -0.14
CA PRO A 171 3.85 0.99 -1.08
C PRO A 171 4.21 0.78 -2.56
N ALA A 172 5.46 1.05 -2.94
CA ALA A 172 5.96 0.89 -4.31
C ALA A 172 5.91 -0.56 -4.84
N PHE A 173 5.75 -1.54 -3.95
CA PHE A 173 5.74 -2.98 -4.26
C PHE A 173 4.40 -3.63 -3.91
N ALA A 174 3.33 -2.86 -3.69
CA ALA A 174 2.03 -3.40 -3.32
C ALA A 174 1.40 -4.33 -4.39
N SER A 175 1.84 -4.21 -5.65
CA SER A 175 1.43 -5.11 -6.73
C SER A 175 2.37 -6.30 -6.95
N LEU A 176 3.47 -6.42 -6.21
CA LEU A 176 4.40 -7.55 -6.32
C LEU A 176 3.75 -8.77 -5.66
N PHE A 177 3.40 -9.76 -6.48
CA PHE A 177 2.76 -10.99 -6.03
C PHE A 177 3.56 -12.22 -6.50
N PRO A 178 3.64 -13.32 -5.70
CA PRO A 178 4.31 -14.53 -6.11
C PRO A 178 3.74 -15.13 -7.40
N LEU A 179 4.61 -15.71 -8.22
CA LEU A 179 4.20 -16.42 -9.43
C LEU A 179 3.30 -17.62 -9.10
N LEU A 180 2.26 -17.80 -9.90
CA LEU A 180 1.35 -18.95 -9.84
C LEU A 180 1.80 -20.05 -10.81
N PRO A 181 1.41 -21.32 -10.59
CA PRO A 181 1.79 -22.42 -11.49
C PRO A 181 1.47 -22.15 -12.97
N GLN A 182 0.37 -21.45 -13.24
CA GLN A 182 -0.05 -21.08 -14.59
C GLN A 182 0.91 -20.10 -15.27
N ASP A 183 1.63 -19.26 -14.50
CA ASP A 183 2.57 -18.28 -15.04
C ASP A 183 3.78 -18.94 -15.71
N VAL A 184 4.07 -20.21 -15.38
CA VAL A 184 5.13 -20.99 -16.05
C VAL A 184 4.88 -21.08 -17.55
N HIS A 185 3.63 -21.20 -17.99
CA HIS A 185 3.29 -21.22 -19.41
C HIS A 185 3.62 -19.89 -20.09
N ILE A 186 3.34 -18.77 -19.42
CA ILE A 186 3.66 -17.43 -19.90
C ILE A 186 5.18 -17.26 -20.01
N LEU A 187 5.93 -17.66 -18.98
CA LEU A 187 7.40 -17.61 -18.97
C LEU A 187 8.04 -18.51 -20.05
N ASN A 188 7.39 -19.62 -20.40
CA ASN A 188 7.84 -20.52 -21.47
C ASN A 188 7.53 -20.00 -22.87
N GLY A 189 6.57 -19.09 -23.03
CA GLY A 189 6.17 -18.56 -24.33
C GLY A 189 7.31 -17.90 -25.11
N ALA A 190 8.27 -17.29 -24.41
CA ALA A 190 9.43 -16.63 -24.99
C ALA A 190 10.67 -17.55 -25.13
N ARG A 191 10.57 -18.84 -24.77
CA ARG A 191 11.73 -19.75 -24.64
C ARG A 191 11.81 -20.80 -25.74
N PRO A 192 13.04 -21.21 -26.13
CA PRO A 192 13.21 -22.38 -26.96
C PRO A 192 12.82 -23.65 -26.19
N ASP A 193 12.28 -24.65 -26.89
CA ASP A 193 11.71 -25.87 -26.30
C ASP A 193 12.65 -26.60 -25.33
N LYS A 194 13.95 -26.62 -25.63
CA LYS A 194 14.98 -27.28 -24.78
C LYS A 194 15.25 -26.57 -23.44
N ARG A 195 14.75 -25.35 -23.24
CA ARG A 195 14.93 -24.54 -22.02
C ARG A 195 13.61 -24.21 -21.34
N ARG A 196 12.53 -24.91 -21.70
CA ARG A 196 11.23 -24.75 -21.05
C ARG A 196 11.32 -25.27 -19.61
N LEU A 197 10.63 -24.56 -18.74
CA LEU A 197 10.48 -24.88 -17.33
C LEU A 197 9.33 -25.88 -17.16
N GLY A 198 9.54 -26.90 -16.35
CA GLY A 198 8.52 -27.89 -15.98
C GLY A 198 7.63 -27.42 -14.83
N SER A 199 8.15 -26.58 -13.93
CA SER A 199 7.43 -26.11 -12.74
C SER A 199 7.98 -24.79 -12.20
N LEU A 200 7.27 -24.18 -11.24
CA LEU A 200 7.76 -23.00 -10.51
C LEU A 200 9.08 -23.24 -9.76
N SER A 201 9.35 -24.49 -9.35
CA SER A 201 10.57 -24.82 -8.61
C SER A 201 11.85 -24.57 -9.42
N GLU A 202 11.74 -24.65 -10.75
CA GLU A 202 12.83 -24.44 -11.71
C GLU A 202 13.02 -22.95 -12.09
N VAL A 203 12.11 -22.07 -11.65
CA VAL A 203 12.21 -20.64 -11.94
C VAL A 203 13.34 -20.03 -11.10
N ASP A 204 14.29 -19.39 -11.77
CA ASP A 204 15.37 -18.60 -11.19
C ASP A 204 15.35 -17.14 -11.68
N ALA A 205 16.33 -16.32 -11.30
CA ALA A 205 16.39 -14.92 -11.73
C ALA A 205 16.57 -14.75 -13.26
N THR A 206 17.21 -15.70 -13.94
CA THR A 206 17.41 -15.66 -15.40
C THR A 206 16.13 -16.01 -16.15
N ALA A 207 15.21 -16.67 -15.44
CA ALA A 207 13.95 -17.11 -15.96
C ALA A 207 12.84 -16.03 -15.97
N LEU A 208 13.03 -14.94 -15.21
CA LEU A 208 12.03 -13.89 -15.05
C LEU A 208 11.96 -12.97 -16.27
N THR A 209 10.81 -12.30 -16.43
CA THR A 209 10.71 -11.18 -17.36
C THR A 209 11.60 -10.03 -16.87
N PRO A 210 12.13 -9.19 -17.78
CA PRO A 210 12.94 -8.03 -17.40
C PRO A 210 12.25 -7.11 -16.39
N GLU A 211 10.94 -6.92 -16.53
CA GLU A 211 10.13 -6.04 -15.67
C GLU A 211 10.05 -6.59 -14.24
N LEU A 212 9.75 -7.87 -14.08
CA LEU A 212 9.66 -8.51 -12.76
C LEU A 212 11.03 -8.60 -12.09
N LEU A 213 12.09 -8.90 -12.86
CA LEU A 213 13.45 -8.90 -12.35
C LEU A 213 13.85 -7.51 -11.81
N LEU A 214 13.50 -6.43 -12.54
CA LEU A 214 13.77 -5.07 -12.10
C LEU A 214 12.97 -4.69 -10.85
N GLN A 215 11.69 -5.07 -10.75
CA GLN A 215 10.90 -4.86 -9.55
C GLN A 215 11.52 -5.56 -8.32
N ILE A 216 11.95 -6.82 -8.48
CA ILE A 216 12.66 -7.55 -7.41
C ILE A 216 13.93 -6.82 -7.01
N ARG A 217 14.74 -6.37 -7.96
CA ARG A 217 16.00 -5.64 -7.68
C ARG A 217 15.77 -4.32 -6.97
N CYS A 218 14.71 -3.58 -7.33
CA CYS A 218 14.33 -2.37 -6.60
C CYS A 218 14.03 -2.70 -5.13
N LEU A 219 13.22 -3.73 -4.86
CA LEU A 219 12.92 -4.17 -3.49
C LEU A 219 14.19 -4.59 -2.74
N VAL A 220 15.01 -5.45 -3.36
CA VAL A 220 16.29 -5.93 -2.80
C VAL A 220 17.22 -4.77 -2.45
N SER A 221 17.28 -3.73 -3.28
CA SER A 221 18.12 -2.56 -3.02
C SER A 221 17.66 -1.78 -1.77
N GLY A 222 16.34 -1.64 -1.58
CA GLY A 222 15.78 -1.05 -0.38
C GLY A 222 16.03 -1.91 0.86
N LEU A 223 15.86 -3.25 0.76
CA LEU A 223 16.14 -4.19 1.86
C LEU A 223 17.62 -4.17 2.26
N SER A 224 18.53 -4.07 1.28
CA SER A 224 19.97 -3.91 1.54
C SER A 224 20.25 -2.62 2.31
N SER A 225 19.59 -1.52 1.94
CA SER A 225 19.72 -0.22 2.62
C SER A 225 19.17 -0.27 4.06
N LEU A 226 18.07 -0.99 4.29
CA LEU A 226 17.55 -1.23 5.64
C LEU A 226 18.57 -2.03 6.48
N CYS A 227 19.15 -3.10 5.93
CA CYS A 227 20.16 -3.88 6.64
C CYS A 227 21.43 -3.05 6.96
N GLU A 228 21.78 -2.10 6.09
CA GLU A 228 22.85 -1.12 6.33
C GLU A 228 22.55 -0.22 7.50
N HIS A 229 21.36 0.39 7.51
CA HIS A 229 20.90 1.22 8.62
C HIS A 229 20.87 0.48 9.96
N LEU A 230 20.44 -0.78 9.95
CA LEU A 230 20.42 -1.63 11.14
C LEU A 230 21.82 -2.10 11.57
N GLY A 231 22.85 -1.95 10.73
CA GLY A 231 24.22 -2.39 11.01
C GLY A 231 24.36 -3.91 11.11
N VAL A 232 23.50 -4.66 10.41
CA VAL A 232 23.43 -6.13 10.51
C VAL A 232 23.97 -6.82 9.28
N ARG A 233 24.52 -8.02 9.46
CA ARG A 233 24.67 -9.04 8.42
C ARG A 233 23.45 -9.96 8.46
N GLU A 234 22.72 -9.96 7.37
CA GLU A 234 21.53 -10.78 7.16
C GLU A 234 21.89 -12.22 6.76
N GLU A 235 21.15 -13.16 7.34
CA GLU A 235 21.05 -14.56 6.91
C GLU A 235 19.64 -14.78 6.34
N CYS A 236 19.56 -15.15 5.07
CA CYS A 236 18.29 -15.22 4.35
C CYS A 236 17.72 -16.64 4.37
N PHE A 237 16.46 -16.75 4.77
CA PHE A 237 15.63 -17.95 4.70
C PHE A 237 14.46 -17.65 3.78
N ALA A 238 14.03 -18.62 2.98
CA ALA A 238 12.95 -18.43 2.03
C ALA A 238 12.01 -19.62 1.99
N VAL A 239 10.71 -19.36 1.99
CA VAL A 239 9.65 -20.33 1.78
C VAL A 239 8.78 -19.83 0.63
N GLY A 240 8.84 -20.55 -0.51
CA GLY A 240 8.19 -20.14 -1.75
C GLY A 240 9.16 -19.84 -2.89
N SER A 241 8.68 -19.93 -4.13
CA SER A 241 9.50 -19.79 -5.34
C SER A 241 10.00 -18.37 -5.56
N LEU A 242 9.13 -17.35 -5.40
CA LEU A 242 9.53 -15.96 -5.57
C LEU A 242 10.45 -15.52 -4.42
N SER A 243 10.11 -15.91 -3.18
CA SER A 243 10.93 -15.68 -1.99
C SER A 243 12.35 -16.20 -2.12
N ARG A 244 12.56 -17.40 -2.71
CA ARG A 244 13.91 -17.92 -2.99
C ARG A 244 14.68 -17.02 -3.95
N ILE A 245 14.03 -16.49 -4.98
CA ILE A 245 14.66 -15.60 -5.95
C ILE A 245 15.06 -14.27 -5.27
N ILE A 246 14.16 -13.67 -4.49
CA ILE A 246 14.44 -12.44 -3.74
C ILE A 246 15.61 -12.64 -2.76
N ALA A 247 15.58 -13.73 -1.99
CA ALA A 247 16.66 -14.08 -1.05
C ALA A 247 18.00 -14.28 -1.77
N ALA A 248 18.00 -15.01 -2.89
CA ALA A 248 19.21 -15.25 -3.68
C ALA A 248 19.73 -13.95 -4.33
N ASP A 249 18.86 -13.06 -4.77
CA ASP A 249 19.24 -11.77 -5.35
C ASP A 249 19.82 -10.83 -4.27
N LEU A 250 19.22 -10.75 -3.07
CA LEU A 250 19.81 -10.02 -1.93
C LEU A 250 21.16 -10.59 -1.47
N ALA A 251 21.30 -11.91 -1.47
CA ALA A 251 22.58 -12.56 -1.21
C ALA A 251 23.63 -12.21 -2.29
N ASN A 252 23.21 -11.95 -3.53
CA ASN A 252 24.11 -11.66 -4.63
C ASN A 252 24.31 -10.17 -4.94
N PHE A 253 23.47 -9.30 -4.41
CA PHE A 253 23.50 -7.86 -4.61
C PHE A 253 24.82 -7.26 -4.10
N ALA A 254 25.53 -6.54 -4.96
CA ALA A 254 26.91 -6.10 -4.68
C ALA A 254 27.01 -5.19 -3.43
N PRO A 255 26.15 -4.17 -3.23
CA PRO A 255 26.13 -3.39 -2.00
C PRO A 255 25.93 -4.25 -0.73
N ALA A 256 25.04 -5.24 -0.79
CA ALA A 256 24.80 -6.15 0.33
C ALA A 256 26.04 -7.03 0.61
N LYS A 257 26.70 -7.55 -0.43
CA LYS A 257 27.96 -8.32 -0.29
C LYS A 257 29.06 -7.52 0.40
N ASN A 258 29.22 -6.24 0.06
CA ASN A 258 30.25 -5.40 0.63
C ASN A 258 29.95 -5.04 2.09
N ARG A 259 28.71 -4.66 2.40
CA ARG A 259 28.26 -4.42 3.79
C ARG A 259 28.49 -5.63 4.70
N ARG A 260 28.16 -6.85 4.25
CA ARG A 260 28.27 -8.06 5.09
C ARG A 260 29.71 -8.38 5.53
N LYS A 261 30.73 -7.80 4.89
CA LYS A 261 32.14 -7.96 5.30
C LYS A 261 32.48 -7.15 6.56
N THR A 262 31.78 -6.03 6.79
CA THR A 262 32.10 -5.08 7.86
C THR A 262 31.03 -5.00 8.95
N ALA A 263 29.79 -5.45 8.67
CA ALA A 263 28.71 -5.44 9.64
C ALA A 263 29.00 -6.31 10.87
N THR A 264 28.78 -5.73 12.05
CA THR A 264 29.02 -6.39 13.35
C THR A 264 27.77 -7.09 13.90
N GLY A 265 26.58 -6.57 13.57
CA GLY A 265 25.30 -7.18 13.96
C GLY A 265 24.96 -8.39 13.09
N ARG A 266 24.00 -9.19 13.55
CA ARG A 266 23.42 -10.30 12.77
C ARG A 266 21.90 -10.20 12.80
N ALA A 267 21.26 -10.57 11.70
CA ALA A 267 19.82 -10.69 11.60
C ALA A 267 19.45 -11.89 10.74
N SER A 268 18.35 -12.56 11.08
CA SER A 268 17.74 -13.54 10.19
C SER A 268 16.59 -12.85 9.45
N VAL A 269 16.55 -13.00 8.13
CA VAL A 269 15.49 -12.47 7.28
C VAL A 269 14.74 -13.64 6.67
N VAL A 270 13.45 -13.74 6.93
CA VAL A 270 12.59 -14.81 6.41
C VAL A 270 11.67 -14.23 5.33
N PHE A 271 11.81 -14.71 4.11
CA PHE A 271 10.94 -14.40 2.98
C PHE A 271 9.88 -15.50 2.85
N VAL A 272 8.61 -15.10 2.77
CA VAL A 272 7.49 -16.04 2.67
C VAL A 272 6.57 -15.59 1.54
N ASP A 273 6.33 -16.48 0.57
CA ASP A 273 5.38 -16.22 -0.50
C ASP A 273 3.96 -16.24 0.06
N ARG A 274 3.17 -15.20 -0.24
CA ARG A 274 1.75 -15.10 0.15
C ARG A 274 0.92 -16.29 -0.37
N THR A 275 1.32 -16.94 -1.45
CA THR A 275 0.63 -18.13 -1.99
C THR A 275 0.64 -19.33 -1.05
N LEU A 276 1.49 -19.33 -0.01
CA LEU A 276 1.50 -20.36 1.03
C LEU A 276 0.40 -20.17 2.09
N ASP A 277 -0.15 -18.96 2.19
CA ASP A 277 -1.23 -18.62 3.12
C ASP A 277 -2.11 -17.52 2.52
N LEU A 278 -2.98 -17.94 1.59
CA LEU A 278 -4.04 -17.10 1.06
C LEU A 278 -5.21 -16.99 2.02
N THR A 279 -5.49 -18.02 2.83
CA THR A 279 -6.62 -18.03 3.78
C THR A 279 -6.51 -16.89 4.79
N GLY A 280 -5.31 -16.60 5.29
CA GLY A 280 -5.08 -15.46 6.17
C GLY A 280 -5.31 -14.09 5.53
N ALA A 281 -5.28 -13.97 4.20
CA ALA A 281 -5.48 -12.71 3.48
C ALA A 281 -6.94 -12.50 3.03
N VAL A 282 -7.71 -13.57 2.83
CA VAL A 282 -9.10 -13.50 2.35
C VAL A 282 -10.14 -13.95 3.37
N GLY A 283 -9.71 -14.54 4.49
CA GLY A 283 -10.59 -15.00 5.56
C GLY A 283 -11.01 -13.87 6.50
N HIS A 284 -12.10 -14.11 7.23
CA HIS A 284 -12.73 -13.12 8.11
C HIS A 284 -12.42 -13.37 9.60
N HIS A 285 -11.35 -14.13 9.88
CA HIS A 285 -11.01 -14.67 11.21
C HIS A 285 -10.32 -13.70 12.14
N GLY A 286 -9.73 -12.61 11.62
CA GLY A 286 -9.00 -11.72 12.49
C GLY A 286 -9.93 -10.92 13.41
N ASP A 287 -9.41 -10.65 14.61
CA ASP A 287 -10.19 -10.23 15.76
C ASP A 287 -9.87 -8.81 16.24
N ASN A 288 -8.99 -8.10 15.54
CA ASN A 288 -8.70 -6.69 15.79
C ASN A 288 -9.67 -5.76 15.01
N LEU A 289 -9.81 -4.51 15.47
CA LEU A 289 -10.71 -3.56 14.84
C LEU A 289 -10.17 -3.00 13.50
N VAL A 290 -8.83 -2.91 13.37
CA VAL A 290 -8.17 -2.31 12.21
C VAL A 290 -8.47 -3.07 10.93
N GLU A 291 -8.49 -4.40 10.99
CA GLU A 291 -8.87 -5.24 9.85
C GLU A 291 -10.26 -4.90 9.32
N LYS A 292 -11.26 -4.84 10.22
CA LYS A 292 -12.61 -4.41 9.84
C LYS A 292 -12.63 -2.97 9.30
N ILE A 293 -11.81 -2.06 9.82
CA ILE A 293 -11.70 -0.69 9.30
C ILE A 293 -11.18 -0.71 7.85
N ILE A 294 -10.05 -1.36 7.61
CA ILE A 294 -9.38 -1.37 6.30
C ILE A 294 -10.20 -2.13 5.26
N SER A 295 -10.91 -3.19 5.64
CA SER A 295 -11.74 -3.97 4.71
C SER A 295 -13.05 -3.30 4.32
N VAL A 296 -13.53 -2.34 5.12
CA VAL A 296 -14.87 -1.75 4.94
C VAL A 296 -14.83 -0.32 4.42
N LEU A 297 -13.89 0.49 4.90
CA LEU A 297 -13.78 1.88 4.47
C LEU A 297 -13.09 1.99 3.10
N PRO A 298 -13.48 2.96 2.26
CA PRO A 298 -12.90 3.12 0.94
C PRO A 298 -11.43 3.54 1.03
N GLN A 299 -10.62 3.13 0.05
CA GLN A 299 -9.19 3.44 0.00
C GLN A 299 -8.95 4.96 -0.12
N LEU A 300 -7.96 5.47 0.61
CA LEU A 300 -7.52 6.85 0.49
C LEU A 300 -6.89 7.07 -0.91
N PRO A 301 -7.33 8.06 -1.71
CA PRO A 301 -6.79 8.27 -3.05
C PRO A 301 -5.27 8.41 -3.06
N GLY A 302 -4.63 7.78 -4.04
CA GLY A 302 -3.17 7.74 -4.17
C GLY A 302 -2.44 6.90 -3.12
N HIS A 303 -3.14 6.25 -2.19
CA HIS A 303 -2.55 5.36 -1.18
C HIS A 303 -2.99 3.93 -1.42
N THR A 304 -2.15 2.97 -1.04
CA THR A 304 -2.46 1.56 -1.11
C THR A 304 -2.97 1.00 0.22
N ASN A 305 -2.47 1.52 1.34
CA ASN A 305 -2.64 0.91 2.66
C ASN A 305 -3.36 1.81 3.68
N ASP A 306 -3.99 2.90 3.25
CA ASP A 306 -4.81 3.77 4.10
C ASP A 306 -6.22 3.90 3.52
N VAL A 307 -7.15 4.34 4.35
CA VAL A 307 -8.57 4.50 4.02
C VAL A 307 -9.05 5.92 4.26
N MET A 308 -10.07 6.30 3.50
CA MET A 308 -10.78 7.56 3.71
C MET A 308 -11.66 7.45 4.95
N VAL A 309 -11.51 8.41 5.84
CA VAL A 309 -12.43 8.62 6.95
C VAL A 309 -13.36 9.77 6.58
N ASN A 310 -14.67 9.53 6.56
CA ASN A 310 -15.61 10.62 6.31
C ASN A 310 -15.61 11.63 7.49
N MET A 311 -15.28 12.89 7.21
CA MET A 311 -15.13 13.94 8.21
C MET A 311 -16.38 14.82 8.39
N VAL A 312 -17.45 14.58 7.62
CA VAL A 312 -18.65 15.44 7.60
C VAL A 312 -19.28 15.62 8.99
N GLU A 313 -19.25 14.61 9.86
CA GLU A 313 -19.78 14.69 11.23
C GLU A 313 -19.14 15.82 12.07
N LEU A 314 -17.91 16.23 11.74
CA LEU A 314 -17.17 17.32 12.40
C LEU A 314 -17.40 18.68 11.75
N THR A 315 -18.21 18.77 10.70
CA THR A 315 -18.45 20.00 9.93
C THR A 315 -19.91 20.44 10.04
N ALA A 316 -20.20 21.72 9.78
CA ALA A 316 -21.57 22.22 9.73
C ALA A 316 -22.43 21.62 8.60
N LEU A 317 -21.84 20.87 7.67
CA LEU A 317 -22.52 20.27 6.53
C LEU A 317 -23.39 19.07 6.94
N GLN A 318 -24.41 18.80 6.14
CA GLN A 318 -25.25 17.62 6.28
C GLN A 318 -24.62 16.42 5.56
N ALA A 319 -24.75 15.24 6.16
CA ALA A 319 -24.28 13.98 5.58
C ALA A 319 -25.23 13.52 4.47
N GLU A 320 -25.12 14.14 3.30
CA GLU A 320 -25.80 13.74 2.06
C GLU A 320 -24.76 13.23 1.06
N GLU A 321 -25.14 12.28 0.20
CA GLU A 321 -24.23 11.68 -0.80
C GLU A 321 -23.60 12.74 -1.72
N GLU A 322 -24.35 13.78 -2.07
CA GLU A 322 -23.87 14.92 -2.89
C GLU A 322 -22.73 15.70 -2.22
N ASN A 323 -22.62 15.66 -0.88
CA ASN A 323 -21.62 16.41 -0.12
C ASN A 323 -20.32 15.62 0.12
N GLN A 324 -20.22 14.36 -0.32
CA GLN A 324 -19.07 13.49 -0.06
C GLN A 324 -17.74 14.04 -0.61
N ASN A 325 -17.79 14.83 -1.69
CA ASN A 325 -16.61 15.44 -2.31
C ASN A 325 -16.33 16.88 -1.83
N MET A 326 -17.19 17.44 -0.95
CA MET A 326 -17.02 18.81 -0.46
C MET A 326 -16.08 18.89 0.74
N VAL A 327 -15.94 17.80 1.51
CA VAL A 327 -15.07 17.71 2.69
C VAL A 327 -13.91 16.79 2.38
N ALA A 328 -12.68 17.28 2.57
CA ALA A 328 -11.50 16.45 2.44
C ALA A 328 -11.57 15.25 3.41
N PRO A 329 -11.26 14.02 2.94
CA PRO A 329 -11.29 12.85 3.80
C PRO A 329 -10.20 12.92 4.88
N GLY A 330 -10.50 12.32 6.03
CA GLY A 330 -9.49 11.95 7.01
C GLY A 330 -8.81 10.62 6.63
N CYS A 331 -7.93 10.15 7.50
CA CYS A 331 -7.03 9.02 7.27
C CYS A 331 -6.63 8.33 8.60
N LEU A 332 -6.02 7.14 8.52
CA LEU A 332 -5.54 6.41 9.69
C LEU A 332 -4.14 6.83 10.13
N ALA A 333 -3.29 7.30 9.22
CA ALA A 333 -1.92 7.68 9.58
C ALA A 333 -1.88 8.94 10.45
N GLN A 334 -1.29 8.84 11.63
CA GLN A 334 -1.20 9.95 12.60
C GLN A 334 0.23 10.14 13.10
N SER A 335 1.16 10.42 12.17
CA SER A 335 2.61 10.45 12.43
C SER A 335 3.06 11.53 13.43
N ASN A 336 2.28 12.60 13.61
CA ASN A 336 2.64 13.75 14.45
C ASN A 336 1.75 13.97 15.69
N ASP A 337 0.80 13.06 15.97
CA ASP A 337 -0.07 13.10 17.16
C ASP A 337 0.23 11.89 18.07
N PRO A 338 0.93 12.08 19.21
CA PRO A 338 1.25 10.99 20.12
C PRO A 338 0.03 10.26 20.70
N ALA A 339 -1.07 10.98 20.96
CA ALA A 339 -2.28 10.39 21.53
C ALA A 339 -3.01 9.55 20.49
N ALA A 340 -3.08 10.03 19.25
CA ALA A 340 -3.65 9.27 18.15
C ALA A 340 -2.77 8.07 17.78
N LYS A 341 -1.45 8.21 17.81
CA LYS A 341 -0.52 7.09 17.57
C LYS A 341 -0.67 5.99 18.63
N ALA A 342 -0.79 6.35 19.91
CA ALA A 342 -1.06 5.40 20.97
C ALA A 342 -2.41 4.68 20.78
N LEU A 343 -3.45 5.42 20.35
CA LEU A 343 -4.74 4.81 20.02
C LEU A 343 -4.62 3.85 18.83
N TRP A 344 -3.96 4.26 17.74
CA TRP A 344 -3.71 3.43 16.57
C TRP A 344 -2.98 2.12 16.93
N GLU A 345 -1.92 2.20 17.75
CA GLU A 345 -1.21 1.03 18.25
C GLU A 345 -2.13 0.13 19.11
N ALA A 346 -3.01 0.70 19.93
CA ALA A 346 -3.99 -0.08 20.69
C ALA A 346 -5.01 -0.77 19.76
N LEU A 347 -5.48 -0.09 18.71
CA LEU A 347 -6.41 -0.66 17.73
C LEU A 347 -5.79 -1.86 16.98
N LEU A 348 -4.50 -1.79 16.66
CA LEU A 348 -3.76 -2.87 16.00
C LEU A 348 -3.56 -4.10 16.88
N ASN A 349 -3.38 -3.91 18.19
CA ASN A 349 -2.91 -4.97 19.10
C ASN A 349 -3.99 -5.54 20.02
N THR A 350 -5.20 -4.99 20.01
CA THR A 350 -6.28 -5.42 20.92
C THR A 350 -7.48 -5.97 20.18
N LYS A 351 -8.26 -6.79 20.89
CA LYS A 351 -9.48 -7.38 20.33
C LYS A 351 -10.52 -6.30 20.10
N HIS A 352 -11.42 -6.54 19.15
CA HIS A 352 -12.47 -5.62 18.74
C HIS A 352 -13.19 -4.89 19.91
N LYS A 353 -13.60 -5.61 20.96
CA LYS A 353 -14.29 -5.00 22.11
C LYS A 353 -13.39 -4.07 22.93
N GLU A 354 -12.14 -4.45 23.14
CA GLU A 354 -11.13 -3.68 23.88
C GLU A 354 -10.73 -2.44 23.09
N ALA A 355 -10.49 -2.61 21.78
CA ALA A 355 -10.21 -1.52 20.84
C ALA A 355 -11.29 -0.42 20.88
N VAL A 356 -12.57 -0.81 20.83
CA VAL A 356 -13.69 0.14 20.94
C VAL A 356 -13.75 0.83 22.32
N MET A 357 -13.34 0.14 23.39
CA MET A 357 -13.21 0.75 24.72
C MET A 357 -12.06 1.75 24.79
N GLU A 358 -10.93 1.47 24.15
CA GLU A 358 -9.80 2.39 24.04
C GLU A 358 -10.16 3.65 23.27
N VAL A 359 -10.91 3.54 22.16
CA VAL A 359 -11.44 4.69 21.42
C VAL A 359 -12.30 5.57 22.34
N ARG A 360 -13.21 4.96 23.10
CA ARG A 360 -14.03 5.69 24.08
C ARG A 360 -13.15 6.39 25.13
N ARG A 361 -12.17 5.69 25.71
CA ARG A 361 -11.28 6.24 26.74
C ARG A 361 -10.55 7.47 26.22
N HIS A 362 -9.93 7.35 25.05
CA HIS A 362 -9.20 8.43 24.38
C HIS A 362 -10.09 9.64 24.06
N LEU A 363 -11.31 9.42 23.56
CA LEU A 363 -12.27 10.50 23.29
C LEU A 363 -12.71 11.24 24.55
N VAL A 364 -12.99 10.51 25.63
CA VAL A 364 -13.37 11.09 26.93
C VAL A 364 -12.20 11.87 27.54
N GLU A 365 -10.98 11.35 27.47
CA GLU A 365 -9.78 12.06 27.95
C GLU A 365 -9.53 13.35 27.15
N ALA A 366 -9.62 13.29 25.82
CA ALA A 366 -9.47 14.48 24.96
C ALA A 366 -10.54 15.53 25.27
N ALA A 367 -11.80 15.12 25.38
CA ALA A 367 -12.90 16.03 25.71
C ALA A 367 -12.72 16.66 27.10
N SER A 368 -12.17 15.90 28.06
CA SER A 368 -11.92 16.37 29.43
C SER A 368 -10.82 17.42 29.46
N ARG A 369 -9.73 17.20 28.72
CA ARG A 369 -8.62 18.17 28.57
C ARG A 369 -9.08 19.49 27.98
N GLU A 370 -10.06 19.45 27.09
CA GLU A 370 -10.66 20.63 26.45
C GLU A 370 -11.84 21.23 27.25
N ASN A 371 -12.14 20.71 28.44
CA ASN A 371 -13.26 21.13 29.31
C ASN A 371 -14.64 21.06 28.62
N LEU A 372 -14.85 20.08 27.75
CA LEU A 372 -16.11 19.88 27.04
C LEU A 372 -17.16 19.16 27.94
N PRO A 373 -18.47 19.37 27.71
CA PRO A 373 -19.51 18.81 28.56
C PRO A 373 -19.74 17.31 28.31
N ILE A 374 -18.97 16.47 29.01
CA ILE A 374 -19.03 15.01 28.89
C ILE A 374 -20.22 14.44 29.68
N LYS A 375 -21.06 13.65 29.02
CA LYS A 375 -22.07 12.81 29.67
C LYS A 375 -21.58 11.37 29.75
N MET A 376 -21.15 10.96 30.95
CA MET A 376 -20.70 9.58 31.18
C MET A 376 -21.91 8.63 31.20
N SER A 377 -21.85 7.56 30.41
CA SER A 377 -22.81 6.45 30.51
C SER A 377 -22.09 5.12 30.75
N MET A 378 -22.61 4.34 31.71
CA MET A 378 -22.08 3.02 32.05
C MET A 378 -22.64 1.97 31.09
N GLY A 379 -21.84 0.95 30.75
CA GLY A 379 -22.28 -0.18 29.91
C GLY A 379 -21.52 -0.32 28.58
N ARG A 380 -22.09 -1.14 27.69
CA ARG A 380 -21.51 -1.46 26.37
C ARG A 380 -21.33 -0.19 25.54
N VAL A 381 -20.15 -0.04 24.94
CA VAL A 381 -19.85 1.07 24.04
C VAL A 381 -20.60 0.87 22.71
N THR A 382 -21.36 1.88 22.29
CA THR A 382 -22.12 1.87 21.04
C THR A 382 -21.61 2.94 20.08
N PRO A 383 -21.84 2.80 18.76
CA PRO A 383 -21.44 3.82 17.78
C PRO A 383 -22.09 5.18 18.08
N GLY A 384 -23.34 5.19 18.54
CA GLY A 384 -24.03 6.41 18.95
C GLY A 384 -23.40 7.08 20.16
N GLN A 385 -22.87 6.31 21.12
CA GLN A 385 -22.12 6.86 22.25
C GLN A 385 -20.80 7.50 21.80
N LEU A 386 -20.06 6.85 20.91
CA LEU A 386 -18.81 7.43 20.38
C LEU A 386 -19.10 8.71 19.56
N THR A 387 -20.18 8.69 18.76
CA THR A 387 -20.64 9.85 17.97
C THR A 387 -20.91 11.05 18.89
N SER A 388 -21.57 10.84 20.03
CA SER A 388 -21.89 11.95 20.95
C SER A 388 -20.66 12.60 21.58
N TYR A 389 -19.57 11.85 21.80
CA TYR A 389 -18.31 12.42 22.28
C TYR A 389 -17.58 13.20 21.17
N ILE A 390 -17.53 12.67 19.94
CA ILE A 390 -16.90 13.36 18.80
C ILE A 390 -17.61 14.68 18.47
N GLN A 391 -18.95 14.71 18.55
CA GLN A 391 -19.73 15.91 18.26
C GLN A 391 -19.46 17.08 19.22
N LEU A 392 -18.89 16.83 20.42
CA LEU A 392 -18.49 17.89 21.34
C LEU A 392 -17.43 18.83 20.73
N PHE A 393 -16.68 18.36 19.74
CA PHE A 393 -15.60 19.10 19.09
C PHE A 393 -16.06 19.95 17.90
N LYS A 394 -17.24 19.67 17.31
CA LYS A 394 -17.73 20.19 16.02
C LYS A 394 -17.61 21.71 15.80
N ASN A 395 -17.72 22.50 16.87
CA ASN A 395 -17.66 23.97 16.80
C ASN A 395 -16.47 24.58 17.56
N ASN A 396 -15.52 23.75 18.01
CA ASN A 396 -14.33 24.19 18.71
C ASN A 396 -13.10 23.94 17.84
N LEU A 397 -12.78 24.90 16.95
CA LEU A 397 -11.67 24.80 16.00
C LEU A 397 -10.32 24.51 16.67
N LYS A 398 -10.10 25.05 17.87
CA LYS A 398 -8.88 24.80 18.64
C LYS A 398 -8.82 23.33 19.08
N ALA A 399 -9.88 22.83 19.69
CA ALA A 399 -9.95 21.43 20.13
C ALA A 399 -9.90 20.45 18.94
N LEU A 400 -10.53 20.80 17.81
CA LEU A 400 -10.45 20.05 16.56
C LEU A 400 -9.00 19.97 16.07
N GLY A 401 -8.29 21.10 16.01
CA GLY A 401 -6.88 21.13 15.61
C GLY A 401 -5.98 20.31 16.54
N ASN A 402 -6.20 20.41 17.86
CA ASN A 402 -5.41 19.72 18.87
C ASN A 402 -5.61 18.19 18.88
N HIS A 403 -6.76 17.70 18.43
CA HIS A 403 -7.17 16.30 18.56
C HIS A 403 -7.60 15.67 17.23
N CYS A 404 -7.26 16.29 16.10
CA CYS A 404 -7.75 15.88 14.77
C CYS A 404 -7.46 14.42 14.46
N GLY A 405 -6.25 13.94 14.76
CA GLY A 405 -5.87 12.56 14.49
C GLY A 405 -6.66 11.54 15.31
N LEU A 406 -6.86 11.84 16.60
CA LEU A 406 -7.67 11.01 17.48
C LEU A 406 -9.14 10.97 17.04
N LEU A 407 -9.68 12.11 16.61
CA LEU A 407 -11.05 12.19 16.09
C LEU A 407 -11.22 11.43 14.78
N GLN A 408 -10.23 11.44 13.89
CA GLN A 408 -10.22 10.62 12.66
C GLN A 408 -10.30 9.13 12.98
N LEU A 409 -9.47 8.62 13.91
CA LEU A 409 -9.53 7.22 14.33
C LEU A 409 -10.88 6.85 15.00
N GLY A 410 -11.43 7.79 15.77
CA GLY A 410 -12.76 7.65 16.37
C GLY A 410 -13.87 7.59 15.31
N LEU A 411 -13.82 8.45 14.30
CA LEU A 411 -14.76 8.47 13.18
C LEU A 411 -14.65 7.21 12.32
N ALA A 412 -13.42 6.75 12.03
CA ALA A 412 -13.19 5.49 11.33
C ALA A 412 -13.87 4.33 12.06
N THR A 413 -13.67 4.25 13.38
CA THR A 413 -14.33 3.25 14.24
C THR A 413 -15.85 3.34 14.14
N ILE A 414 -16.43 4.54 14.26
CA ILE A 414 -17.88 4.75 14.20
C ILE A 414 -18.44 4.31 12.83
N GLN A 415 -17.78 4.71 11.75
CA GLN A 415 -18.19 4.40 10.38
C GLN A 415 -18.19 2.90 10.15
N THR A 416 -17.10 2.21 10.51
CA THR A 416 -17.02 0.75 10.44
C THR A 416 -18.10 0.06 11.25
N LEU A 417 -18.35 0.47 12.49
CA LEU A 417 -19.39 -0.15 13.33
C LEU A 417 -20.82 0.11 12.83
N LYS A 418 -21.06 1.20 12.09
CA LYS A 418 -22.36 1.51 11.47
C LYS A 418 -22.51 0.87 10.08
N HIS A 419 -21.43 0.39 9.46
CA HIS A 419 -21.45 -0.03 8.07
C HIS A 419 -22.19 -1.37 7.87
N PRO A 420 -23.05 -1.50 6.84
CA PRO A 420 -23.78 -2.74 6.54
C PRO A 420 -22.88 -3.97 6.35
N GLN A 421 -21.68 -3.76 5.79
CA GLN A 421 -20.68 -4.81 5.58
C GLN A 421 -20.27 -5.54 6.87
N THR A 422 -20.42 -4.92 8.04
CA THR A 422 -20.09 -5.58 9.31
C THR A 422 -20.97 -6.79 9.58
N ALA A 423 -22.25 -6.77 9.18
CA ALA A 423 -23.13 -7.94 9.30
C ALA A 423 -22.74 -9.05 8.32
N LYS A 424 -22.38 -8.68 7.08
CA LYS A 424 -21.88 -9.62 6.06
C LYS A 424 -20.57 -10.29 6.50
N TRP A 425 -19.67 -9.54 7.12
CA TRP A 425 -18.44 -10.06 7.71
C TRP A 425 -18.72 -11.16 8.73
N ASP A 426 -19.67 -10.92 9.65
CA ASP A 426 -20.00 -11.91 10.70
C ASP A 426 -20.65 -13.16 10.07
N ASN A 427 -21.43 -13.01 8.99
CA ASN A 427 -21.98 -14.13 8.22
C ASN A 427 -20.89 -14.94 7.51
N PHE A 428 -19.92 -14.28 6.86
CA PHE A 428 -18.77 -14.97 6.25
C PHE A 428 -17.95 -15.70 7.30
N LEU A 429 -17.63 -15.07 8.43
CA LEU A 429 -16.94 -15.74 9.52
C LEU A 429 -17.70 -16.97 10.03
N ALA A 430 -19.02 -16.91 10.13
CA ALA A 430 -19.84 -18.07 10.50
C ALA A 430 -19.76 -19.19 9.46
N PHE A 431 -19.87 -18.85 8.17
CA PHE A 431 -19.73 -19.81 7.06
C PHE A 431 -18.34 -20.46 7.06
N GLU A 432 -17.28 -19.66 7.18
CA GLU A 432 -15.89 -20.13 7.21
C GLU A 432 -15.62 -21.06 8.41
N ARG A 433 -16.20 -20.76 9.57
CA ARG A 433 -16.11 -21.66 10.75
C ARG A 433 -16.83 -22.98 10.54
N LEU A 434 -18.00 -22.97 9.92
CA LEU A 434 -18.72 -24.18 9.57
C LEU A 434 -17.94 -25.00 8.54
N LEU A 435 -17.38 -24.34 7.53
CA LEU A 435 -16.51 -24.97 6.54
C LEU A 435 -15.31 -25.65 7.20
N LEU A 436 -14.58 -24.93 8.07
CA LEU A 436 -13.45 -25.49 8.81
C LEU A 436 -13.82 -26.72 9.66
N GLN A 437 -15.03 -26.76 10.20
CA GLN A 437 -15.53 -27.92 10.95
C GLN A 437 -15.89 -29.09 10.03
N SER A 438 -16.26 -28.84 8.78
CA SER A 438 -16.77 -29.84 7.85
C SER A 438 -15.80 -30.27 6.75
N ILE A 439 -14.62 -29.62 6.60
CA ILE A 439 -13.64 -29.89 5.53
C ILE A 439 -13.21 -31.36 5.44
N GLY A 440 -13.19 -32.10 6.54
CA GLY A 440 -12.84 -33.53 6.55
C GLY A 440 -13.99 -34.49 6.25
N GLU A 441 -15.24 -34.01 6.29
CA GLU A 441 -16.45 -34.84 6.19
C GLU A 441 -17.31 -34.50 4.96
N SER A 442 -17.28 -33.26 4.50
CA SER A 442 -18.06 -32.76 3.37
C SER A 442 -17.22 -32.76 2.09
N THR A 443 -17.77 -33.28 1.00
CA THR A 443 -17.15 -33.14 -0.32
C THR A 443 -17.21 -31.67 -0.76
N MET A 444 -16.19 -31.21 -1.49
CA MET A 444 -16.16 -29.84 -2.03
C MET A 444 -17.39 -29.54 -2.90
N SER A 445 -17.93 -30.53 -3.60
CA SER A 445 -19.17 -30.41 -4.36
C SER A 445 -20.36 -29.96 -3.49
N VAL A 446 -20.47 -30.43 -2.24
CA VAL A 446 -21.52 -30.00 -1.30
C VAL A 446 -21.33 -28.53 -0.92
N VAL A 447 -20.10 -28.12 -0.61
CA VAL A 447 -19.76 -26.73 -0.25
C VAL A 447 -20.10 -25.78 -1.40
N LEU A 448 -19.71 -26.12 -2.63
CA LEU A 448 -20.02 -25.31 -3.81
C LEU A 448 -21.53 -25.22 -4.07
N ASN A 449 -22.27 -26.32 -3.88
CA ASN A 449 -23.72 -26.30 -4.01
C ASN A 449 -24.42 -25.45 -2.92
N GLN A 450 -23.83 -25.32 -1.73
CA GLN A 450 -24.30 -24.39 -0.70
C GLN A 450 -24.06 -22.91 -1.06
N LEU A 451 -23.06 -22.62 -1.91
CA LEU A 451 -22.79 -21.27 -2.40
C LEU A 451 -23.79 -20.83 -3.48
N LEU A 452 -24.30 -21.75 -4.30
CA LEU A 452 -25.17 -21.43 -5.44
C LEU A 452 -26.35 -20.50 -5.09
N PRO A 453 -27.12 -20.72 -3.99
CA PRO A 453 -28.22 -19.82 -3.61
C PRO A 453 -27.78 -18.41 -3.21
N MET A 454 -26.49 -18.21 -2.88
CA MET A 454 -25.92 -16.89 -2.55
C MET A 454 -25.59 -16.09 -3.81
N ILE A 455 -25.46 -16.73 -4.97
CA ILE A 455 -25.18 -16.09 -6.25
C ILE A 455 -26.48 -15.60 -6.86
N LYS A 456 -26.78 -14.31 -6.68
CA LYS A 456 -28.04 -13.70 -7.13
C LYS A 456 -27.79 -12.58 -8.16
N PRO A 457 -28.63 -12.48 -9.21
CA PRO A 457 -28.68 -11.33 -10.10
C PRO A 457 -28.85 -10.00 -9.37
N SER A 458 -28.29 -8.92 -9.93
CA SER A 458 -28.36 -7.57 -9.34
C SER A 458 -29.79 -7.13 -8.98
N ASN A 459 -30.76 -7.42 -9.85
CA ASN A 459 -32.18 -7.09 -9.64
C ASN A 459 -32.89 -7.90 -8.55
N GLN A 460 -32.27 -8.97 -8.05
CA GLN A 460 -32.78 -9.84 -6.99
C GLN A 460 -32.01 -9.70 -5.67
N ARG A 461 -30.93 -8.90 -5.66
CA ARG A 461 -30.11 -8.66 -4.47
C ARG A 461 -30.72 -7.58 -3.58
N THR A 462 -30.71 -7.85 -2.29
CA THR A 462 -30.97 -6.89 -1.20
C THR A 462 -29.66 -6.36 -0.62
N SER A 463 -29.73 -5.42 0.32
CA SER A 463 -28.54 -4.89 1.00
C SER A 463 -27.73 -5.96 1.74
N ASP A 464 -28.39 -7.06 2.15
CA ASP A 464 -27.80 -8.15 2.91
C ASP A 464 -27.17 -9.22 2.01
N ASP A 465 -27.46 -9.19 0.71
CA ASP A 465 -26.91 -10.13 -0.28
C ASP A 465 -25.50 -9.73 -0.73
N TYR A 466 -24.76 -10.72 -1.22
CA TYR A 466 -23.34 -10.58 -1.53
C TYR A 466 -23.10 -10.06 -2.95
N SER A 467 -22.06 -9.26 -3.10
CA SER A 467 -21.58 -8.86 -4.42
C SER A 467 -20.81 -10.00 -5.09
N PRO A 468 -20.71 -9.99 -6.43
CA PRO A 468 -19.97 -11.03 -7.13
C PRO A 468 -18.46 -11.00 -6.76
N GLY A 469 -17.92 -9.82 -6.44
CA GLY A 469 -16.56 -9.67 -5.92
C GLY A 469 -16.35 -10.32 -4.56
N GLU A 470 -17.29 -10.16 -3.62
CA GLU A 470 -17.24 -10.81 -2.30
C GLU A 470 -17.28 -12.33 -2.41
N LEU A 471 -18.12 -12.85 -3.33
CA LEU A 471 -18.22 -14.28 -3.58
C LEU A 471 -16.93 -14.86 -4.20
N LEU A 472 -16.22 -14.09 -5.04
CA LEU A 472 -14.89 -14.48 -5.52
C LEU A 472 -13.88 -14.57 -4.37
N VAL A 473 -13.87 -13.62 -3.43
CA VAL A 473 -12.99 -13.66 -2.25
C VAL A 473 -13.29 -14.89 -1.40
N LEU A 474 -14.58 -15.20 -1.16
CA LEU A 474 -14.99 -16.40 -0.44
C LEU A 474 -14.58 -17.69 -1.17
N LEU A 475 -14.67 -17.74 -2.51
CA LEU A 475 -14.20 -18.88 -3.29
C LEU A 475 -12.69 -19.07 -3.14
N VAL A 476 -11.90 -17.99 -3.18
CA VAL A 476 -10.46 -18.06 -2.91
C VAL A 476 -10.22 -18.66 -1.52
N TYR A 477 -10.98 -18.25 -0.51
CA TYR A 477 -10.87 -18.82 0.84
C TYR A 477 -11.18 -20.33 0.84
N ILE A 478 -12.31 -20.73 0.25
CA ILE A 478 -12.78 -22.12 0.18
C ILE A 478 -11.71 -23.02 -0.45
N TYR A 479 -11.20 -22.67 -1.63
CA TYR A 479 -10.18 -23.47 -2.30
C TYR A 479 -8.85 -23.47 -1.57
N SER A 480 -8.47 -22.34 -0.96
CA SER A 480 -7.21 -22.23 -0.23
C SER A 480 -7.19 -23.08 1.04
N VAL A 481 -8.33 -23.20 1.74
CA VAL A 481 -8.42 -23.97 2.99
C VAL A 481 -8.59 -25.47 2.74
N SER A 482 -9.22 -25.86 1.63
CA SER A 482 -9.43 -27.27 1.29
C SER A 482 -8.21 -27.96 0.68
N GLY A 483 -7.23 -27.20 0.18
CA GLY A 483 -5.96 -27.75 -0.30
C GLY A 483 -6.09 -28.57 -1.58
N GLU A 484 -5.35 -29.68 -1.68
CA GLU A 484 -5.36 -30.55 -2.85
C GLU A 484 -6.69 -31.34 -2.94
N LEU A 485 -7.45 -31.05 -3.99
CA LEU A 485 -8.74 -31.69 -4.26
C LEU A 485 -8.59 -32.79 -5.32
N SER A 486 -9.14 -33.97 -5.06
CA SER A 486 -9.34 -34.97 -6.11
C SER A 486 -10.49 -34.52 -7.01
N VAL A 487 -10.20 -34.26 -8.28
CA VAL A 487 -11.23 -33.90 -9.26
C VAL A 487 -12.07 -35.14 -9.58
N ASP A 488 -13.28 -35.19 -9.02
CA ASP A 488 -14.30 -36.16 -9.39
C ASP A 488 -15.41 -35.51 -10.24
N LYS A 489 -16.32 -36.35 -10.74
CA LYS A 489 -17.39 -35.90 -11.62
C LYS A 489 -18.35 -34.92 -10.92
N ASP A 490 -18.65 -35.16 -9.65
CA ASP A 490 -19.61 -34.36 -8.89
C ASP A 490 -19.04 -32.98 -8.59
N LEU A 491 -17.74 -32.91 -8.28
CA LEU A 491 -17.00 -31.66 -8.14
C LEU A 491 -16.99 -30.89 -9.46
N GLY A 492 -16.65 -31.55 -10.58
CA GLY A 492 -16.66 -30.91 -11.90
C GLY A 492 -18.04 -30.33 -12.27
N GLU A 493 -19.12 -31.07 -11.99
CA GLU A 493 -20.49 -30.58 -12.21
C GLU A 493 -20.85 -29.39 -11.31
N ALA A 494 -20.43 -29.41 -10.04
CA ALA A 494 -20.68 -28.30 -9.11
C ALA A 494 -19.90 -27.04 -9.50
N GLU A 495 -18.62 -27.17 -9.88
CA GLU A 495 -17.81 -26.06 -10.39
C GLU A 495 -18.43 -25.41 -11.62
N GLU A 496 -18.89 -26.20 -12.58
CA GLU A 496 -19.50 -25.67 -13.80
C GLU A 496 -20.82 -24.92 -13.50
N LYS A 497 -21.60 -25.37 -12.51
CA LYS A 497 -22.79 -24.63 -12.05
C LYS A 497 -22.40 -23.27 -11.45
N VAL A 498 -21.41 -23.25 -10.56
CA VAL A 498 -20.94 -22.02 -9.92
C VAL A 498 -20.36 -21.05 -10.97
N LYS A 499 -19.52 -21.54 -11.89
CA LYS A 499 -18.96 -20.73 -12.99
C LYS A 499 -20.06 -20.11 -13.85
N LYS A 500 -21.07 -20.89 -14.25
CA LYS A 500 -22.20 -20.38 -15.05
C LYS A 500 -23.01 -19.33 -14.30
N ALA A 501 -23.28 -19.56 -13.00
CA ALA A 501 -24.01 -18.61 -12.18
C ALA A 501 -23.23 -17.29 -12.02
N LEU A 502 -21.92 -17.35 -11.71
CA LEU A 502 -21.08 -16.16 -11.61
C LEU A 502 -20.95 -15.43 -12.95
N ALA A 503 -20.73 -16.15 -14.05
CA ALA A 503 -20.62 -15.56 -15.38
C ALA A 503 -21.92 -14.83 -15.77
N GLN A 504 -23.08 -15.41 -15.47
CA GLN A 504 -24.36 -14.75 -15.69
C GLN A 504 -24.46 -13.45 -14.88
N VAL A 505 -24.22 -13.50 -13.57
CA VAL A 505 -24.34 -12.32 -12.72
C VAL A 505 -23.34 -11.24 -13.13
N PHE A 506 -22.11 -11.60 -13.49
CA PHE A 506 -21.12 -10.63 -13.98
C PHE A 506 -21.59 -9.89 -15.24
N CYS A 507 -22.24 -10.59 -16.17
CA CYS A 507 -22.78 -9.98 -17.39
C CYS A 507 -24.01 -9.11 -17.14
N GLU A 508 -24.71 -9.29 -16.02
CA GLU A 508 -25.91 -8.54 -15.63
C GLU A 508 -25.60 -7.34 -14.71
N GLU A 509 -24.34 -7.15 -14.29
CA GLU A 509 -23.92 -5.96 -13.54
C GLU A 509 -23.94 -4.73 -14.46
N SER A 510 -24.66 -3.68 -14.05
CA SER A 510 -24.67 -2.39 -14.75
C SER A 510 -23.32 -1.69 -14.67
N GLU A 511 -22.62 -1.84 -13.54
CA GLU A 511 -21.28 -1.32 -13.30
C GLU A 511 -20.44 -2.38 -12.59
N LEU A 512 -19.29 -2.71 -13.18
CA LEU A 512 -18.35 -3.64 -12.55
C LEU A 512 -17.64 -2.96 -11.38
N SER A 513 -17.49 -3.68 -10.26
CA SER A 513 -16.67 -3.21 -9.14
C SER A 513 -15.21 -3.02 -9.57
N PRO A 514 -14.41 -2.19 -8.87
CA PRO A 514 -13.00 -1.99 -9.20
C PRO A 514 -12.18 -3.29 -9.32
N LEU A 515 -12.50 -4.28 -8.47
CA LEU A 515 -11.90 -5.62 -8.54
C LEU A 515 -12.24 -6.32 -9.87
N LEU A 516 -13.52 -6.33 -10.25
CA LEU A 516 -13.97 -6.98 -11.49
C LEU A 516 -13.49 -6.24 -12.74
N GLN A 517 -13.40 -4.91 -12.69
CA GLN A 517 -12.78 -4.10 -13.75
C GLN A 517 -11.32 -4.52 -13.98
N LYS A 518 -10.56 -4.66 -12.90
CA LYS A 518 -9.16 -5.11 -12.96
C LYS A 518 -9.01 -6.52 -13.51
N ILE A 519 -9.90 -7.44 -13.13
CA ILE A 519 -9.89 -8.84 -13.62
C ILE A 519 -10.27 -8.92 -15.11
N THR A 520 -11.28 -8.16 -15.53
CA THR A 520 -11.80 -8.19 -16.91
C THR A 520 -11.01 -7.31 -17.88
N GLY A 521 -10.15 -6.42 -17.37
CA GLY A 521 -9.40 -5.46 -18.17
C GLY A 521 -10.23 -4.28 -18.69
N THR A 522 -11.46 -4.11 -18.18
CA THR A 522 -12.31 -2.94 -18.48
C THR A 522 -11.77 -1.74 -17.69
N ARG A 523 -11.46 -0.64 -18.39
CA ARG A 523 -11.00 0.59 -17.73
C ARG A 523 -12.22 1.36 -17.20
N PRO A 524 -12.11 2.06 -16.06
CA PRO A 524 -13.15 2.98 -15.63
C PRO A 524 -13.37 4.04 -16.72
N GLY A 525 -14.61 4.15 -17.22
CA GLY A 525 -15.02 5.17 -18.19
C GLY A 525 -15.10 4.76 -19.67
N SER A 526 -14.96 3.48 -20.03
CA SER A 526 -15.40 3.03 -21.35
C SER A 526 -16.91 2.78 -21.32
N GLU A 527 -17.70 3.69 -21.89
CA GLU A 527 -19.09 3.42 -22.21
C GLU A 527 -19.19 2.11 -23.03
N PRO A 528 -20.24 1.31 -22.83
CA PRO A 528 -20.45 0.11 -23.63
C PRO A 528 -20.72 0.51 -25.08
N HIS A 529 -19.92 -0.03 -26.02
CA HIS A 529 -20.25 -0.01 -27.44
C HIS A 529 -21.28 -1.09 -27.77
#